data_AF-A0A3N1IF76-F1
#
_entry.id   AF-A0A3N1IF76-F1
#
_cell.length_a   1.000
_cell.length_b   1.000
_cell.length_c   1.000
_cell.angle_alpha   90.00
_cell.angle_beta   90.00
_cell.angle_gamma   90.00
#
_symmetry.space_group_name_H-M   'P 1'
#
loop_
_entity.id
_entity.type
_entity.pdbx_description
1 polymer ?
#
loop_
_entity_poly.entity_id
_entity_poly.type
_entity_poly.pdbx_seq_one_letter_code
_entity_poly.pdbx_strand_id
1 'polypeptide(L)'
;MLLLPTHTVTILSRPAPTRDRQNNRVVDWSTAARTSYRGRTEPLSSSETVQQGDQVITTLDCFLPPSAVVTEYDRAEVDGVTYEVDGKPDVYTGHGPLKALAYQRLTLKQVTG
;
A
#
# COMPACT_ATOMS: atom_id res chain seq x y z
N MET A 1 -17.69 0.66 10.63
CA MET A 1 -17.06 0.59 11.98
C MET A 1 -16.18 -0.66 12.00
N LEU A 2 -14.85 -0.49 11.87
CA LEU A 2 -13.90 -1.58 12.02
C LEU A 2 -13.76 -1.87 13.54
N LEU A 3 -14.14 -3.06 13.97
CA LEU A 3 -14.19 -3.49 15.38
C LEU A 3 -12.82 -3.86 15.99
N LEU A 4 -11.72 -3.58 15.27
CA LEU A 4 -10.35 -3.96 15.63
C LEU A 4 -9.43 -2.73 15.64
N PRO A 5 -8.32 -2.75 16.42
CA PRO A 5 -7.44 -1.59 16.54
C PRO A 5 -6.91 -1.17 15.16
N THR A 6 -7.09 0.10 14.85
CA THR A 6 -6.56 0.73 13.62
C THR A 6 -5.28 1.49 13.96
N HIS A 7 -4.32 1.46 13.05
CA HIS A 7 -3.12 2.27 13.11
C HIS A 7 -3.08 3.24 11.93
N THR A 8 -2.07 4.08 11.92
CA THR A 8 -1.86 5.04 10.84
C THR A 8 -1.16 4.36 9.68
N VAL A 9 -1.81 4.35 8.52
CA VAL A 9 -1.23 3.93 7.24
C VAL A 9 -1.07 5.19 6.40
N THR A 10 0.15 5.49 5.95
CA THR A 10 0.41 6.66 5.11
C THR A 10 0.60 6.23 3.67
N ILE A 11 -0.29 6.68 2.79
CA ILE A 11 -0.15 6.47 1.35
C ILE A 11 0.75 7.55 0.78
N LEU A 12 1.76 7.13 0.03
CA LEU A 12 2.68 7.94 -0.75
C LEU A 12 2.22 7.89 -2.19
N SER A 13 1.55 8.96 -2.64
CA SER A 13 1.10 9.04 -4.03
C SER A 13 2.30 9.19 -4.96
N ARG A 14 2.33 8.39 -6.03
CA ARG A 14 3.43 8.35 -7.00
C ARG A 14 3.67 9.72 -7.64
N PRO A 15 4.85 10.31 -7.46
CA PRO A 15 5.20 11.57 -8.11
C PRO A 15 5.29 11.46 -9.63
N ALA A 16 5.21 12.62 -10.27
CA ALA A 16 5.52 12.74 -11.69
C ALA A 16 6.98 12.28 -11.92
N PRO A 17 7.22 11.40 -12.90
CA PRO A 17 8.58 10.92 -13.17
C PRO A 17 9.44 12.05 -13.74
N THR A 18 10.68 12.12 -13.25
CA THR A 18 11.72 13.04 -13.71
C THR A 18 12.75 12.30 -14.57
N ARG A 19 13.74 13.04 -15.10
CA ARG A 19 14.87 12.49 -15.86
C ARG A 19 16.14 12.59 -15.04
N ASP A 20 16.89 11.50 -14.94
CA ASP A 20 18.21 11.51 -14.30
C ASP A 20 19.29 12.07 -15.26
N ARG A 21 20.54 12.20 -14.78
CA ARG A 21 21.68 12.67 -15.57
C ARG A 21 21.94 11.87 -16.84
N GLN A 22 21.56 10.58 -16.85
CA GLN A 22 21.67 9.65 -17.97
C GLN A 22 20.40 9.63 -18.84
N ASN A 23 19.46 10.56 -18.62
CA ASN A 23 18.20 10.68 -19.36
C ASN A 23 17.21 9.51 -19.15
N ASN A 24 17.41 8.68 -18.11
CA ASN A 24 16.45 7.65 -17.74
C ASN A 24 15.27 8.25 -17.00
N ARG A 25 14.10 7.63 -17.15
CA ARG A 25 12.87 8.04 -16.46
C ARG A 25 12.89 7.45 -15.05
N VAL A 26 13.05 8.30 -14.04
CA VAL A 26 13.11 7.91 -12.63
C VAL A 26 11.98 8.58 -11.84
N VAL A 27 11.49 7.93 -10.80
CA VAL A 27 10.50 8.50 -9.88
C VAL A 27 11.23 8.92 -8.62
N ASP A 28 11.25 10.22 -8.34
CA ASP A 28 11.75 10.72 -7.06
C ASP A 28 10.65 10.59 -6.00
N TRP A 29 10.80 9.66 -5.08
CA TRP A 29 9.82 9.43 -4.01
C TRP A 29 9.92 10.44 -2.86
N SER A 30 11.00 11.23 -2.81
CA SER A 30 11.19 12.28 -1.80
C SER A 30 10.13 13.38 -1.91
N THR A 31 9.57 13.57 -3.11
CA THR A 31 8.50 14.52 -3.41
C THR A 31 7.09 13.92 -3.38
N ALA A 32 6.94 12.68 -2.87
CA ALA A 32 5.64 12.03 -2.76
C ALA A 32 4.68 12.78 -1.84
N ALA A 33 3.45 12.98 -2.33
CA ALA A 33 2.36 13.47 -1.50
C ALA A 33 2.00 12.37 -0.49
N ARG A 34 1.96 12.73 0.80
CA ARG A 34 1.72 11.80 1.91
C ARG A 34 0.31 12.01 2.44
N THR A 35 -0.53 10.99 2.37
CA THR A 35 -1.90 11.02 2.90
C THR A 35 -2.08 9.91 3.91
N SER A 36 -2.36 10.29 5.16
CA SER A 36 -2.52 9.32 6.25
C SER A 36 -3.98 8.93 6.45
N TYR A 37 -4.21 7.64 6.58
CA TYR A 37 -5.50 7.04 6.85
C TYR A 37 -5.44 6.19 8.11
N ARG A 38 -6.59 6.06 8.79
CA ARG A 38 -6.77 5.03 9.82
C ARG A 38 -7.09 3.72 9.13
N GLY A 39 -6.17 2.77 9.19
CA GLY A 39 -6.28 1.48 8.53
C GLY A 39 -5.93 0.33 9.46
N ARG A 40 -6.08 -0.87 8.94
CA ARG A 40 -5.62 -2.11 9.57
C ARG A 40 -4.73 -2.84 8.58
N THR A 41 -3.71 -3.52 9.06
CA THR A 41 -2.88 -4.40 8.25
C THR A 41 -2.87 -5.79 8.86
N GLU A 42 -2.82 -6.81 8.01
CA GLU A 42 -2.74 -8.21 8.37
C GLU A 42 -1.68 -8.87 7.50
N PRO A 43 -0.74 -9.66 8.03
CA PRO A 43 0.20 -10.39 7.21
C PRO A 43 -0.55 -11.46 6.39
N LEU A 44 -0.44 -11.38 5.07
CA LEU A 44 -1.10 -12.33 4.17
C LEU A 44 -0.24 -13.58 4.00
N SER A 45 1.08 -13.42 3.86
CA SER A 45 2.07 -14.49 3.87
C SER A 45 3.48 -13.87 3.85
N SER A 46 4.44 -14.47 4.56
CA SER A 46 5.87 -14.25 4.31
C SER A 46 6.35 -15.47 3.55
N SER A 47 6.50 -15.35 2.24
CA SER A 47 7.06 -16.42 1.42
C SER A 47 8.51 -16.08 1.13
N GLU A 48 9.43 -16.76 1.80
CA GLU A 48 10.85 -16.74 1.44
C GLU A 48 11.00 -17.36 0.04
N THR A 49 11.06 -16.52 -0.99
CA THR A 49 11.28 -17.01 -2.35
C THR A 49 12.78 -17.03 -2.59
N VAL A 50 13.40 -18.17 -2.29
CA VAL A 50 14.81 -18.45 -2.61
C VAL A 50 14.92 -18.79 -4.09
N GLN A 51 14.84 -17.81 -4.99
CA GLN A 51 15.25 -17.99 -6.38
C GLN A 51 16.07 -16.79 -6.87
N GLN A 52 17.37 -17.05 -7.04
CA GLN A 52 18.35 -16.21 -7.74
C GLN A 52 18.54 -14.79 -7.19
N GLY A 53 18.99 -14.73 -5.93
CA GLY A 53 19.24 -13.50 -5.16
C GLY A 53 18.33 -13.49 -3.93
N ASP A 54 18.90 -13.37 -2.74
CA ASP A 54 18.15 -13.31 -1.47
C ASP A 54 17.13 -12.16 -1.50
N GLN A 55 15.90 -12.43 -1.94
CA GLN A 55 14.80 -11.48 -1.88
C GLN A 55 13.73 -12.01 -0.93
N VAL A 56 13.57 -11.32 0.19
CA VAL A 56 12.47 -11.55 1.13
C VAL A 56 11.30 -10.69 0.68
N ILE A 57 10.22 -11.35 0.23
CA ILE A 57 8.96 -10.69 -0.11
C ILE A 57 8.02 -10.84 1.07
N THR A 58 7.78 -9.73 1.78
CA THR A 58 6.77 -9.65 2.83
C THR A 58 5.48 -9.09 2.25
N THR A 59 4.39 -9.84 2.35
CA THR A 59 3.08 -9.43 1.83
C THR A 59 2.11 -9.17 2.97
N LEU A 60 1.47 -8.00 2.96
CA LEU A 60 0.45 -7.57 3.92
C LEU A 60 -0.86 -7.25 3.19
N ASP A 61 -1.99 -7.69 3.73
CA ASP A 61 -3.28 -7.08 3.43
C ASP A 61 -3.44 -5.80 4.23
N CYS A 62 -3.90 -4.73 3.60
CA CYS A 62 -4.20 -3.45 4.23
C CYS A 62 -5.64 -3.03 3.94
N PHE A 63 -6.40 -2.76 5.00
CA PHE A 63 -7.78 -2.34 4.97
C PHE A 63 -7.86 -0.84 5.28
N LEU A 64 -8.30 -0.07 4.31
CA LEU A 64 -8.45 1.38 4.38
C LEU A 64 -9.92 1.80 4.32
N PRO A 65 -10.25 3.02 4.77
CA PRO A 65 -11.56 3.59 4.55
C PRO A 65 -11.88 3.66 3.04
N PRO A 66 -13.16 3.61 2.65
CA PRO A 66 -13.57 3.61 1.24
C PRO A 66 -13.32 4.96 0.55
N SER A 67 -13.00 6.01 1.31
CA SER A 67 -12.59 7.33 0.81
C SER A 67 -11.08 7.44 0.57
N ALA A 68 -10.31 6.36 0.77
CA ALA A 68 -8.89 6.37 0.49
C ALA A 68 -8.62 6.50 -1.01
N VAL A 69 -7.69 7.38 -1.37
CA VAL A 69 -7.27 7.57 -2.76
C VAL A 69 -5.92 6.93 -2.90
N VAL A 70 -5.90 5.75 -3.51
CA VAL A 70 -4.72 4.90 -3.65
C VAL A 70 -4.83 4.12 -4.94
N THR A 71 -3.70 3.92 -5.60
CA THR A 71 -3.54 3.20 -6.86
C THR A 71 -2.47 2.14 -6.73
N GLU A 72 -2.42 1.21 -7.68
CA GLU A 72 -1.39 0.16 -7.77
C GLU A 72 0.04 0.69 -7.96
N TYR A 73 0.18 1.99 -8.26
CA TYR A 73 1.49 2.62 -8.46
C TYR A 73 2.00 3.34 -7.24
N ASP A 74 1.18 3.46 -6.20
CA ASP A 74 1.51 4.17 -4.98
C ASP A 74 2.30 3.27 -4.02
N ARG A 75 2.84 3.88 -2.97
CA ARG A 75 3.48 3.18 -1.86
C ARG A 75 2.70 3.42 -0.59
N ALA A 76 2.84 2.52 0.38
CA ALA A 76 2.24 2.65 1.69
C ALA A 76 3.33 2.53 2.76
N GLU A 77 3.35 3.48 3.68
CA GLU A 77 4.18 3.42 4.89
C GLU A 77 3.32 2.95 6.06
N VAL A 78 3.75 1.85 6.68
CA VAL A 78 3.10 1.20 7.80
C VAL A 78 4.17 0.94 8.86
N ASP A 79 3.97 1.46 10.08
CA ASP A 79 4.94 1.32 11.18
C ASP A 79 6.39 1.70 10.81
N GLY A 80 6.54 2.71 9.94
CA GLY A 80 7.83 3.19 9.45
C GLY A 80 8.47 2.36 8.34
N VAL A 81 7.82 1.28 7.89
CA VAL A 81 8.26 0.44 6.78
C VAL A 81 7.49 0.82 5.52
N THR A 82 8.22 1.00 4.41
CA THR A 82 7.61 1.30 3.10
C THR A 82 7.35 0.03 2.31
N TYR A 83 6.10 -0.15 1.93
CA TYR A 83 5.61 -1.20 1.06
C TYR A 83 5.15 -0.61 -0.27
N GLU A 84 5.23 -1.40 -1.34
CA GLU A 84 4.63 -1.09 -2.63
C GLU A 84 3.21 -1.67 -2.68
N VAL A 85 2.27 -0.93 -3.28
CA VAL A 85 0.94 -1.49 -3.53
C VAL A 85 1.08 -2.56 -4.62
N ASP A 86 0.65 -3.77 -4.32
CA ASP A 86 0.67 -4.89 -5.24
C ASP A 86 -0.72 -5.11 -5.83
N GLY A 87 -0.85 -4.81 -7.12
CA GLY A 87 -2.11 -4.94 -7.84
C GLY A 87 -3.12 -3.84 -7.53
N LYS A 88 -4.32 -4.00 -8.10
CA LYS A 88 -5.38 -2.98 -7.98
C LYS A 88 -6.06 -3.08 -6.61
N PRO A 89 -6.30 -1.93 -5.94
CA PRO A 89 -7.10 -1.90 -4.74
C PRO A 89 -8.50 -2.46 -4.98
N ASP A 90 -8.94 -3.38 -4.12
CA ASP A 90 -10.29 -3.93 -4.16
C ASP A 90 -11.23 -3.06 -3.32
N VAL A 91 -12.38 -2.68 -3.87
CA VAL A 91 -13.33 -1.79 -3.21
C VAL A 91 -14.56 -2.60 -2.81
N TYR A 92 -14.73 -2.80 -1.50
CA TYR A 92 -15.87 -3.50 -0.95
C TYR A 92 -16.95 -2.49 -0.57
N THR A 93 -17.97 -2.39 -1.40
CA THR A 93 -19.15 -1.56 -1.11
C THR A 93 -20.21 -2.38 -0.38
N GLY A 94 -20.46 -2.09 0.90
CA GLY A 94 -21.59 -2.68 1.62
C GLY A 94 -22.94 -2.33 0.98
N HIS A 95 -23.97 -3.17 1.17
CA HIS A 95 -25.31 -2.94 0.62
C HIS A 95 -26.32 -2.54 1.72
N GLY A 96 -27.22 -1.62 1.39
CA GLY A 96 -28.25 -1.14 2.33
C GLY A 96 -27.65 -0.59 3.63
N PRO A 97 -28.10 -1.04 4.82
CA PRO A 97 -27.57 -0.58 6.11
C PRO A 97 -26.08 -0.97 6.33
N LEU A 98 -25.55 -1.92 5.56
CA LEU A 98 -24.14 -2.34 5.64
C LEU A 98 -23.19 -1.40 4.87
N LYS A 99 -23.68 -0.33 4.22
CA LYS A 99 -22.83 0.69 3.59
C LYS A 99 -21.79 1.29 4.55
N ALA A 100 -22.11 1.36 5.85
CA ALA A 100 -21.19 1.80 6.90
C ALA A 100 -20.00 0.85 7.15
N LEU A 101 -20.01 -0.33 6.52
CA LEU A 101 -18.93 -1.31 6.52
C LEU A 101 -18.16 -1.31 5.20
N ALA A 102 -18.37 -0.33 4.32
CA ALA A 102 -17.55 -0.22 3.11
C ALA A 102 -16.09 0.02 3.49
N TYR A 103 -15.17 -0.61 2.76
CA TYR A 103 -13.73 -0.48 2.93
C TYR A 103 -13.01 -0.73 1.61
N GLN A 104 -11.73 -0.39 1.56
CA GLN A 104 -10.83 -0.69 0.46
C GLN A 104 -9.75 -1.63 0.95
N ARG A 105 -9.48 -2.71 0.22
CA ARG A 105 -8.41 -3.67 0.51
C ARG A 105 -7.27 -3.46 -0.47
N LEU A 106 -6.06 -3.42 0.06
CA LEU A 106 -4.82 -3.30 -0.67
C LEU A 106 -3.96 -4.50 -0.33
N THR A 107 -3.33 -5.09 -1.33
CA THR A 107 -2.17 -5.95 -1.08
C THR A 107 -0.95 -5.05 -1.08
N LEU A 108 -0.12 -5.15 -0.06
CA LEU A 108 1.13 -4.43 0.09
C LEU A 108 2.26 -5.44 0.03
N LYS A 109 3.31 -5.17 -0.73
CA LYS A 109 4.52 -5.98 -0.79
C LYS A 109 5.74 -5.16 -0.43
N GLN A 110 6.61 -5.74 0.37
CA GLN A 110 7.96 -5.23 0.58
C GLN A 110 8.91 -6.21 -0.07
N VAL A 111 9.72 -5.72 -1.01
CA VAL A 111 10.82 -6.48 -1.57
C VAL A 111 12.08 -5.99 -0.89
N THR A 112 12.66 -6.84 -0.04
CA THR A 112 13.91 -6.57 0.68
C THR A 112 14.98 -7.50 0.12
N GLY A 113 16.13 -6.95 -0.30
CA GLY A 113 17.29 -7.67 -0.83
C GLY A 113 18.55 -6.82 -0.73
#